data_AF-A0A859FI35-F1
#
_entry.id   AF-A0A859FI35-F1
#
_cell.length_a   1.000
_cell.length_b   1.000
_cell.length_c   1.000
_cell.angle_alpha   90.00
_cell.angle_beta   90.00
_cell.angle_gamma   90.00
#
_symmetry.space_group_name_H-M   'P 1'
#
loop_
_entity.id
_entity.type
_entity.pdbx_description
1 polymer ?
#
loop_
_entity_poly.entity_id
_entity_poly.type
_entity_poly.pdbx_seq_one_letter_code
_entity_poly.pdbx_strand_id
1 'polypeptide(L)'
;MERVLFVCTGNTCRSPMAEVIFENKKQNEDFRAQSAGVHGMEGMPMSEGSRQVLARRGMMESHQSQGVSPDLLEWSDLTLAMTNAHKQMLIEQYPTYADQIFTLKEYVLDDSNTLQKIEELREHHVQMELKRAQFVTANQDKIERYNETNDMNNQNSKEEELLEQLHPHQVAIDRIEWDLPSFDIQDPFGGDDAQYEATYKEMEEAITKLLAKLEKGEG
;
A
#
# COMPACT_ATOMS: atom_id res chain seq x y z
N MET A 1 -19.88 10.66 -6.53
CA MET A 1 -20.17 9.22 -6.62
C MET A 1 -18.82 8.57 -6.48
N GLU A 2 -18.53 7.99 -5.31
CA GLU A 2 -17.15 7.62 -4.98
C GLU A 2 -16.99 6.13 -5.18
N ARG A 3 -16.06 5.78 -6.08
CA ARG A 3 -15.80 4.41 -6.51
C ARG A 3 -14.48 3.95 -5.92
N VAL A 4 -14.57 2.96 -5.04
CA VAL A 4 -13.43 2.41 -4.29
C VAL A 4 -13.06 1.04 -4.87
N LEU A 5 -11.80 0.86 -5.25
CA LEU A 5 -11.27 -0.43 -5.70
C LEU A 5 -10.38 -1.05 -4.62
N PHE A 6 -10.78 -2.18 -4.04
CA PHE A 6 -9.95 -2.93 -3.10
C PHE A 6 -9.04 -3.92 -3.82
N VAL A 7 -7.74 -3.94 -3.49
CA VAL A 7 -6.76 -4.78 -4.18
C VAL A 7 -5.96 -5.66 -3.22
N CYS A 8 -5.92 -6.97 -3.50
CA CYS A 8 -5.02 -7.92 -2.82
C CYS A 8 -4.22 -8.75 -3.85
N THR A 9 -3.70 -9.91 -3.46
CA THR A 9 -2.94 -10.78 -4.37
C THR A 9 -3.84 -11.48 -5.38
N GLY A 10 -4.69 -12.40 -4.93
CA GLY A 10 -5.47 -13.29 -5.80
C GLY A 10 -6.95 -12.92 -5.96
N ASN A 11 -7.41 -11.88 -5.26
CA ASN A 11 -8.83 -11.48 -5.22
C ASN A 11 -9.78 -12.60 -4.75
N THR A 12 -9.36 -13.38 -3.75
CA THR A 12 -10.16 -14.48 -3.19
C THR A 12 -10.38 -14.38 -1.69
N CYS A 13 -9.61 -13.56 -0.96
CA CYS A 13 -9.73 -13.43 0.50
C CYS A 13 -9.96 -11.98 0.94
N ARG A 14 -8.88 -11.19 1.08
CA ARG A 14 -8.91 -9.85 1.68
C ARG A 14 -9.72 -8.84 0.87
N SER A 15 -9.38 -8.60 -0.41
CA SER A 15 -10.10 -7.60 -1.20
C SER A 15 -11.59 -7.89 -1.43
N PRO A 16 -12.05 -9.14 -1.70
CA PRO A 16 -13.48 -9.37 -1.82
C PRO A 16 -14.21 -9.32 -0.48
N MET A 17 -13.56 -9.67 0.64
CA MET A 17 -14.14 -9.39 1.96
C MET A 17 -14.31 -7.89 2.20
N ALA A 18 -13.32 -7.08 1.82
CA ALA A 18 -13.38 -5.63 1.98
C ALA A 18 -14.52 -5.00 1.16
N GLU A 19 -14.70 -5.44 -0.08
CA GLU A 19 -15.83 -5.04 -0.94
C GLU A 19 -17.18 -5.34 -0.27
N VAL A 20 -17.39 -6.60 0.18
CA VAL A 20 -18.66 -7.00 0.83
C VAL A 20 -18.90 -6.19 2.10
N ILE A 21 -17.88 -6.01 2.95
CA ILE A 21 -18.01 -5.22 4.18
C ILE A 21 -18.38 -3.77 3.85
N PHE A 22 -17.75 -3.17 2.84
CA PHE A 22 -18.03 -1.81 2.41
C PHE A 22 -19.47 -1.66 1.90
N GLU A 23 -19.89 -2.53 0.97
CA GLU A 23 -21.24 -2.49 0.38
C GLU A 23 -22.34 -2.74 1.41
N ASN A 24 -22.10 -3.56 2.43
CA ASN A 24 -23.08 -3.82 3.49
C ASN A 24 -23.13 -2.71 4.55
N LYS A 25 -22.06 -1.93 4.72
CA LYS A 25 -21.99 -0.88 5.77
C LYS A 25 -22.24 0.53 5.27
N LYS A 26 -22.04 0.80 3.98
CA LYS A 26 -22.29 2.13 3.41
C LYS A 26 -23.72 2.58 3.68
N GLN A 27 -23.90 3.85 4.00
CA GLN A 27 -25.22 4.47 4.11
C GLN A 27 -25.58 5.28 2.86
N ASN A 28 -24.56 5.68 2.08
CA ASN A 28 -24.74 6.41 0.84
C ASN A 28 -24.67 5.47 -0.37
N GLU A 29 -25.77 5.40 -1.13
CA GLU A 29 -25.88 4.57 -2.35
C GLU A 29 -25.02 5.05 -3.53
N ASP A 30 -24.52 6.29 -3.45
CA ASP A 30 -23.55 6.84 -4.40
C ASP A 30 -22.13 6.32 -4.17
N PHE A 31 -21.88 5.64 -3.06
CA PHE A 31 -20.61 4.93 -2.85
C PHE A 31 -20.70 3.54 -3.46
N ARG A 32 -19.66 3.15 -4.17
CA ARG A 32 -19.55 1.83 -4.81
C ARG A 32 -18.18 1.26 -4.56
N ALA A 33 -18.14 -0.03 -4.23
CA ALA A 33 -16.91 -0.79 -4.16
C ALA A 33 -16.85 -1.85 -5.25
N GLN A 34 -15.62 -2.13 -5.68
CA GLN A 34 -15.25 -3.33 -6.42
C GLN A 34 -13.95 -3.89 -5.83
N SER A 35 -13.65 -5.15 -6.12
CA SER A 35 -12.37 -5.75 -5.75
C SER A 35 -11.64 -6.38 -6.92
N ALA A 36 -10.31 -6.38 -6.84
CA ALA A 36 -9.43 -7.00 -7.81
C ALA A 36 -8.16 -7.57 -7.15
N GLY A 37 -7.31 -8.20 -7.96
CA GLY A 37 -6.05 -8.80 -7.51
C GLY A 37 -4.90 -8.50 -8.46
N VAL A 38 -3.72 -8.18 -7.92
CA VAL A 38 -2.50 -7.96 -8.74
C VAL A 38 -2.06 -9.23 -9.49
N HIS A 39 -2.46 -10.40 -8.98
CA HIS A 39 -2.31 -11.71 -9.62
C HIS A 39 -3.65 -12.46 -9.60
N GLY A 40 -4.77 -11.73 -9.74
CA GLY A 40 -6.09 -12.34 -9.78
C GLY A 40 -6.30 -13.17 -11.05
N MET A 41 -6.61 -14.46 -10.89
CA MET A 41 -7.16 -15.25 -12.00
C MET A 41 -8.66 -15.01 -12.10
N GLU A 42 -9.24 -15.03 -13.29
CA GLU A 42 -10.66 -14.79 -13.48
C GLU A 42 -11.54 -15.94 -12.98
N GLY A 43 -12.66 -15.60 -12.35
CA GLY A 43 -13.77 -16.52 -12.09
C GLY A 43 -13.58 -17.47 -10.90
N MET A 44 -12.55 -17.31 -10.07
CA MET A 44 -12.43 -18.08 -8.83
C MET A 44 -13.42 -17.55 -7.78
N PRO A 45 -14.09 -18.43 -7.04
CA PRO A 45 -14.93 -18.01 -5.93
C PRO A 45 -14.08 -17.45 -4.79
N MET A 46 -14.72 -16.69 -3.91
CA MET A 46 -14.14 -16.32 -2.62
C MET A 46 -13.72 -17.58 -1.83
N SER A 47 -12.64 -17.48 -1.07
CA SER A 47 -12.18 -18.59 -0.22
C SER A 47 -13.24 -18.97 0.79
N GLU A 48 -13.25 -20.25 1.16
CA GLU A 48 -14.25 -20.78 2.08
C GLU A 48 -14.21 -20.09 3.45
N GLY A 49 -13.02 -19.79 3.99
CA GLY A 49 -12.87 -19.08 5.26
C GLY A 49 -13.48 -17.68 5.22
N SER A 50 -13.21 -16.92 4.15
CA SER A 50 -13.80 -15.60 3.93
C SER A 50 -15.33 -15.68 3.81
N ARG A 51 -15.83 -16.63 3.03
CA ARG A 51 -17.27 -16.87 2.86
C ARG A 51 -17.95 -17.19 4.19
N GLN A 52 -17.35 -18.05 5.02
CA GLN A 52 -17.90 -18.43 6.31
C GLN A 52 -17.97 -17.25 7.29
N VAL A 53 -16.91 -16.44 7.37
CA VAL A 53 -16.85 -15.29 8.27
C VAL A 53 -17.89 -14.23 7.91
N LEU A 54 -18.11 -14.00 6.62
CA LEU A 54 -19.16 -13.11 6.13
C LEU A 54 -20.57 -13.71 6.32
N ALA A 55 -20.75 -15.00 6.02
CA ALA A 55 -22.04 -15.69 6.18
C ALA A 55 -22.54 -15.70 7.63
N ARG A 56 -21.63 -15.85 8.61
CA ARG A 56 -21.96 -15.74 10.05
C ARG A 56 -22.56 -14.39 10.44
N ARG A 57 -22.40 -13.37 9.59
CA ARG A 57 -22.89 -12.00 9.78
C ARG A 57 -24.05 -11.63 8.87
N GLY A 58 -24.56 -12.60 8.10
CA GLY A 58 -25.64 -12.36 7.14
C GLY A 58 -25.22 -11.60 5.89
N MET A 59 -23.91 -11.43 5.65
CA MET A 59 -23.37 -10.79 4.46
C MET A 59 -22.96 -11.90 3.48
N MET A 60 -23.83 -12.24 2.53
CA MET A 60 -23.51 -13.23 1.51
C MET A 60 -23.64 -12.62 0.13
N GLU A 61 -22.56 -12.69 -0.63
CA GLU A 61 -22.48 -12.13 -1.96
C GLU A 61 -21.80 -13.11 -2.90
N SER A 62 -22.28 -13.17 -4.15
CA SER A 62 -21.62 -13.93 -5.20
C SER A 62 -20.39 -13.16 -5.64
N HIS A 63 -19.21 -13.72 -5.37
CA HIS A 63 -17.94 -13.16 -5.81
C HIS A 63 -17.34 -13.97 -6.96
N GLN A 64 -16.74 -13.27 -7.92
CA GLN A 64 -15.86 -13.85 -8.91
C GLN A 64 -14.57 -13.04 -8.97
N SER A 65 -13.44 -13.71 -8.79
CA SER A 65 -12.15 -13.04 -8.82
C SER A 65 -11.85 -12.44 -10.19
N GLN A 66 -11.13 -11.32 -10.19
CA GLN A 66 -10.65 -10.65 -11.39
C GLN A 66 -9.27 -10.04 -11.17
N GLY A 67 -8.52 -9.89 -12.25
CA GLY A 67 -7.24 -9.18 -12.25
C GLY A 67 -7.45 -7.66 -12.25
N VAL A 68 -6.47 -6.92 -11.73
CA VAL A 68 -6.45 -5.46 -11.88
C VAL A 68 -6.27 -5.12 -13.36
N SER A 69 -7.07 -4.18 -13.86
CA SER A 69 -7.03 -3.69 -15.24
C SER A 69 -7.06 -2.16 -15.28
N PRO A 70 -6.60 -1.53 -16.39
CA PRO A 70 -6.75 -0.09 -16.59
C PRO A 70 -8.19 0.39 -16.48
N ASP A 71 -9.16 -0.38 -16.99
CA ASP A 71 -10.59 -0.03 -16.94
C ASP A 71 -11.10 0.04 -15.49
N LEU A 72 -10.64 -0.85 -14.61
CA LEU A 72 -10.97 -0.82 -13.18
C LEU A 72 -10.33 0.37 -12.47
N LEU A 73 -9.09 0.71 -12.83
CA LEU A 73 -8.38 1.86 -12.28
C LEU A 73 -9.00 3.18 -12.74
N GLU A 74 -9.43 3.29 -13.99
CA GLU A 74 -10.16 4.45 -14.51
C GLU A 74 -11.58 4.54 -13.95
N TRP A 75 -12.20 3.39 -13.66
CA TRP A 75 -13.48 3.35 -12.94
C TRP A 75 -13.35 3.82 -11.49
N SER A 76 -12.23 3.55 -10.81
CA SER A 76 -12.07 3.91 -9.40
C SER A 76 -11.60 5.35 -9.22
N ASP A 77 -12.19 6.05 -8.25
CA ASP A 77 -11.70 7.35 -7.78
C ASP A 77 -10.65 7.15 -6.67
N LEU A 78 -10.67 5.98 -6.01
CA LEU A 78 -9.74 5.59 -4.95
C LEU A 78 -9.41 4.10 -5.04
N THR A 79 -8.12 3.75 -5.05
CA THR A 79 -7.64 2.36 -5.03
C THR A 79 -6.98 2.05 -3.69
N LEU A 80 -7.50 1.06 -2.96
CA LEU A 80 -7.06 0.67 -1.62
C LEU A 80 -6.45 -0.75 -1.62
N ALA A 81 -5.13 -0.78 -1.58
CA ALA A 81 -4.32 -1.98 -1.46
C ALA A 81 -4.36 -2.56 -0.03
N MET A 82 -4.35 -3.88 0.08
CA MET A 82 -4.31 -4.57 1.38
C MET A 82 -2.94 -4.54 2.04
N THR A 83 -1.86 -4.29 1.29
CA THR A 83 -0.49 -4.20 1.81
C THR A 83 0.32 -3.18 1.04
N ASN A 84 1.43 -2.70 1.61
CA ASN A 84 2.37 -1.84 0.91
C ASN A 84 2.97 -2.56 -0.31
N ALA A 85 3.26 -3.86 -0.21
CA ALA A 85 3.72 -4.64 -1.35
C ALA A 85 2.73 -4.60 -2.54
N HIS A 86 1.42 -4.73 -2.29
CA HIS A 86 0.41 -4.58 -3.35
C HIS A 86 0.41 -3.15 -3.92
N LYS A 87 0.50 -2.12 -3.07
CA LYS A 87 0.59 -0.73 -3.49
C LYS A 87 1.79 -0.50 -4.41
N GLN A 88 2.99 -0.95 -4.03
CA GLN A 88 4.20 -0.79 -4.85
C GLN A 88 4.04 -1.50 -6.20
N MET A 89 3.54 -2.73 -6.21
CA MET A 89 3.30 -3.46 -7.46
C MET A 89 2.32 -2.72 -8.39
N LEU A 90 1.27 -2.11 -7.84
CA LEU A 90 0.33 -1.31 -8.62
C LEU A 90 0.98 -0.05 -9.18
N ILE A 91 1.77 0.68 -8.39
CA ILE A 91 2.47 1.90 -8.83
C ILE A 91 3.51 1.57 -9.91
N GLU A 92 4.25 0.48 -9.74
CA GLU A 92 5.23 0.00 -10.72
C GLU A 92 4.57 -0.38 -12.05
N GLN A 93 3.42 -1.07 -12.01
CA GLN A 93 2.70 -1.50 -13.21
C GLN A 93 1.87 -0.38 -13.87
N TYR A 94 1.31 0.52 -13.06
CA TYR A 94 0.33 1.54 -13.45
C TYR A 94 0.70 2.94 -12.89
N PRO A 95 1.86 3.49 -13.26
CA PRO A 95 2.40 4.71 -12.64
C PRO A 95 1.49 5.94 -12.82
N THR A 96 0.70 5.99 -13.89
CA THR A 96 -0.26 7.08 -14.16
C THR A 96 -1.33 7.21 -13.06
N TYR A 97 -1.61 6.14 -12.32
CA TYR A 97 -2.65 6.11 -11.28
C TYR A 97 -2.06 6.19 -9.86
N ALA A 98 -0.77 6.49 -9.70
CA ALA A 98 -0.10 6.50 -8.39
C ALA A 98 -0.80 7.41 -7.36
N ASP A 99 -1.34 8.54 -7.80
CA ASP A 99 -1.97 9.54 -6.93
C ASP A 99 -3.27 9.06 -6.27
N GLN A 100 -3.92 8.02 -6.83
CA GLN A 100 -5.15 7.44 -6.27
C GLN A 100 -4.91 6.08 -5.58
N ILE A 101 -3.67 5.60 -5.49
CA ILE A 101 -3.34 4.29 -4.91
C ILE A 101 -2.78 4.46 -3.50
N PHE A 102 -3.52 3.93 -2.53
CA PHE A 102 -3.13 3.91 -1.13
C PHE A 102 -3.27 2.51 -0.53
N THR A 103 -2.67 2.26 0.62
CA THR A 103 -3.05 1.12 1.47
C THR A 103 -4.32 1.46 2.25
N LEU A 104 -5.15 0.47 2.57
CA LEU A 104 -6.38 0.70 3.32
C LEU A 104 -6.10 1.39 4.66
N LYS A 105 -5.10 0.92 5.42
CA LYS A 105 -4.79 1.46 6.74
C LYS A 105 -4.13 2.84 6.69
N GLU A 106 -3.24 3.10 5.73
CA GLU A 106 -2.62 4.43 5.63
C GLU A 106 -3.67 5.49 5.28
N TYR A 107 -4.64 5.15 4.43
CA TYR A 107 -5.64 6.11 3.98
C TYR A 107 -6.60 6.54 5.09
N VAL A 108 -6.92 5.62 6.00
CA VAL A 108 -7.85 5.87 7.13
C VAL A 108 -7.13 6.26 8.42
N LEU A 109 -5.82 6.49 8.36
CA LEU A 109 -5.02 6.88 9.51
C LEU A 109 -5.42 8.28 9.99
N ASP A 110 -5.79 8.37 11.26
CA ASP A 110 -6.18 9.60 11.96
C ASP A 110 -5.26 9.95 13.14
N ASP A 111 -4.26 9.11 13.44
CA ASP A 111 -3.34 9.31 14.56
C ASP A 111 -2.28 10.37 14.23
N SER A 112 -2.37 11.53 14.87
CA SER A 112 -1.46 12.65 14.64
C SER A 112 0.01 12.32 14.91
N ASN A 113 0.29 11.44 15.87
CA ASN A 113 1.64 11.01 16.18
C ASN A 113 2.24 10.14 15.06
N THR A 114 1.47 9.19 14.54
CA THR A 114 1.86 8.37 13.40
C THR A 114 2.02 9.23 12.14
N LEU A 115 1.12 10.19 11.90
CA LEU A 115 1.25 11.14 10.79
C LEU A 115 2.53 11.99 10.89
N GLN A 116 2.88 12.45 12.10
CA GLN A 116 4.13 13.18 12.32
C GLN A 116 5.37 12.33 12.01
N LYS A 117 5.37 11.05 12.43
CA LYS A 117 6.44 10.10 12.11
C LYS A 117 6.55 9.83 10.60
N ILE A 118 5.43 9.73 9.89
CA ILE A 118 5.42 9.55 8.43
C ILE A 118 6.05 10.77 7.74
N GLU A 119 5.74 11.98 8.19
CA GLU A 119 6.35 13.19 7.63
C GLU A 119 7.85 13.25 7.94
N GLU A 120 8.27 12.91 9.16
CA GLU A 120 9.70 12.81 9.53
C GLU A 120 10.44 11.76 8.67
N LEU A 121 9.80 10.60 8.43
CA LEU A 121 10.32 9.56 7.53
C LEU A 121 10.52 10.11 6.11
N ARG A 122 9.52 10.80 5.58
CA ARG A 122 9.55 11.42 4.25
C ARG A 122 10.65 12.48 4.15
N GLU A 123 10.81 13.33 5.17
CA GLU A 123 11.88 14.32 5.23
C GLU A 123 13.25 13.65 5.13
N HIS A 124 13.48 12.55 5.87
CA HIS A 124 14.74 11.81 5.79
C HIS A 124 14.99 11.18 4.42
N HIS A 125 13.97 10.61 3.76
CA HIS A 125 14.11 10.14 2.38
C HIS A 125 14.47 11.26 1.41
N VAL A 126 13.82 12.42 1.52
CA VAL A 126 14.15 13.60 0.70
C VAL A 126 15.58 14.06 0.96
N GLN A 127 16.04 14.09 2.21
CA GLN A 127 17.42 14.43 2.55
C GLN A 127 18.43 13.42 1.96
N MET A 128 18.14 12.12 1.97
CA MET A 128 18.98 11.12 1.33
C MET A 128 19.11 11.35 -0.18
N GLU A 129 17.99 11.57 -0.86
CA GLU A 129 17.98 11.80 -2.31
C GLU A 129 18.68 13.12 -2.67
N LEU A 130 18.48 14.19 -1.89
CA LEU A 130 19.21 15.45 -2.06
C LEU A 130 20.71 15.26 -1.87
N LYS A 131 21.14 14.55 -0.82
CA LYS A 131 22.56 14.25 -0.58
C LYS A 131 23.17 13.42 -1.69
N ARG A 132 22.45 12.39 -2.18
CA ARG A 132 22.86 11.59 -3.34
C ARG A 132 23.05 12.47 -4.58
N ALA A 133 22.06 13.29 -4.92
CA ALA A 133 22.11 14.18 -6.08
C ALA A 133 23.24 15.22 -5.97
N GLN A 134 23.41 15.83 -4.79
CA GLN A 134 24.51 16.76 -4.52
C GLN A 134 25.87 16.08 -4.62
N PHE A 135 26.02 14.88 -4.08
CA PHE A 135 27.27 14.12 -4.14
C PHE A 135 27.62 13.76 -5.58
N VAL A 136 26.67 13.26 -6.36
CA VAL A 136 26.86 12.94 -7.78
C VAL A 136 27.27 14.20 -8.56
N THR A 137 26.57 15.32 -8.36
CA THR A 137 26.88 16.59 -9.04
C THR A 137 28.26 17.14 -8.64
N ALA A 138 28.60 17.12 -7.34
CA ALA A 138 29.87 17.63 -6.83
C ALA A 138 31.08 16.77 -7.26
N ASN A 139 30.85 15.50 -7.63
CA ASN A 139 31.88 14.58 -8.06
C ASN A 139 31.79 14.20 -9.55
N GLN A 140 30.95 14.88 -10.33
CA GLN A 140 30.61 14.52 -11.71
C GLN A 140 31.86 14.38 -12.61
N ASP A 141 32.74 15.40 -12.62
CA ASP A 141 34.01 15.39 -13.35
C ASP A 141 34.97 14.25 -12.95
N LYS A 142 34.88 13.80 -11.69
CA LYS A 142 35.75 12.74 -11.16
C LYS A 142 35.17 11.37 -11.50
N ILE A 143 33.86 11.20 -11.37
CA ILE A 143 33.13 9.97 -11.73
C ILE A 143 33.33 9.67 -13.23
N GLU A 144 33.24 10.67 -14.10
CA GLU A 144 33.51 10.50 -15.54
C GLU A 144 34.95 10.03 -15.81
N ARG A 145 35.96 10.65 -15.17
CA ARG A 145 37.37 10.24 -15.30
C ARG A 145 37.66 8.84 -14.75
N TYR A 146 36.98 8.41 -13.69
CA TYR A 146 37.15 7.06 -13.13
C TYR A 146 36.63 5.98 -14.08
N ASN A 147 35.48 6.23 -14.71
CA ASN A 147 34.93 5.31 -15.72
C ASN A 147 35.85 5.16 -16.95
N GLU A 148 36.65 6.17 -17.26
CA GLU A 148 37.67 6.11 -18.34
C GLU A 148 38.95 5.38 -17.92
N THR A 149 39.33 5.44 -16.63
CA THR A 149 40.61 4.92 -16.11
C THR A 149 40.54 3.53 -15.47
N ASN A 150 39.34 2.98 -15.19
CA ASN A 150 39.14 1.68 -14.51
C ASN A 150 39.87 1.58 -13.14
N ASP A 151 40.01 2.69 -12.40
CA ASP A 151 40.67 2.71 -11.09
C ASP A 151 39.70 2.37 -9.94
N MET A 152 39.60 1.07 -9.64
CA MET A 152 38.67 0.50 -8.64
C MET A 152 38.89 0.99 -7.19
N ASN A 153 40.13 1.33 -6.81
CA ASN A 153 40.43 1.71 -5.41
C ASN A 153 39.85 3.07 -5.05
N ASN A 154 39.85 4.01 -6.01
CA ASN A 154 39.35 5.36 -5.81
C ASN A 154 37.81 5.42 -5.82
N GLN A 155 37.19 4.51 -6.57
CA GLN A 155 35.76 4.31 -6.61
C GLN A 155 35.20 3.88 -5.23
N ASN A 156 35.85 2.90 -4.58
CA ASN A 156 35.44 2.42 -3.24
C ASN A 156 35.50 3.52 -2.17
N SER A 157 36.53 4.38 -2.17
CA SER A 157 36.66 5.46 -1.19
C SER A 157 35.54 6.51 -1.30
N LYS A 158 35.06 6.77 -2.52
CA LYS A 158 33.95 7.72 -2.76
C LYS A 158 32.60 7.12 -2.39
N GLU A 159 32.42 5.84 -2.65
CA GLU A 159 31.24 5.11 -2.20
C GLU A 159 31.15 5.13 -0.66
N GLU A 160 32.27 4.90 0.04
CA GLU A 160 32.35 5.01 1.50
C GLU A 160 31.98 6.42 2.00
N GLU A 161 32.51 7.48 1.38
CA GLU A 161 32.18 8.87 1.73
C GLU A 161 30.69 9.19 1.54
N LEU A 162 30.07 8.68 0.47
CA LEU A 162 28.63 8.82 0.26
C LEU A 162 27.83 8.06 1.34
N LEU A 163 28.22 6.82 1.64
CA LEU A 163 27.58 6.00 2.66
C LEU A 163 27.65 6.67 4.04
N GLU A 164 28.79 7.24 4.42
CA GLU A 164 28.92 8.00 5.67
C GLU A 164 27.98 9.21 5.72
N GLN A 165 27.79 9.92 4.61
CA GLN A 165 26.88 11.07 4.54
C GLN A 165 25.40 10.68 4.61
N LEU A 166 25.05 9.48 4.13
CA LEU A 166 23.70 8.93 4.16
C LEU A 166 23.37 8.22 5.47
N HIS A 167 24.38 7.69 6.18
CA HIS A 167 24.20 6.85 7.36
C HIS A 167 23.30 7.47 8.46
N PRO A 168 23.41 8.76 8.82
CA PRO A 168 22.52 9.35 9.83
C PRO A 168 21.04 9.32 9.43
N HIS A 169 20.75 9.49 8.14
CA HIS A 169 19.38 9.43 7.63
C HIS A 169 18.89 7.99 7.55
N GLN A 170 19.74 7.05 7.15
CA GLN A 170 19.39 5.63 7.14
C GLN A 170 19.03 5.14 8.55
N VAL A 171 19.84 5.47 9.56
CA VAL A 171 19.56 5.09 10.95
C VAL A 171 18.25 5.70 11.46
N ALA A 172 17.94 6.93 11.06
CA ALA A 172 16.67 7.58 11.42
C ALA A 172 15.47 6.90 10.74
N ILE A 173 15.58 6.59 9.44
CA ILE A 173 14.58 5.82 8.68
C ILE A 173 14.33 4.48 9.36
N ASP A 174 15.37 3.68 9.60
CA ASP A 174 15.24 2.35 10.20
C ASP A 174 14.54 2.40 11.57
N ARG A 175 14.83 3.44 12.36
CA ARG A 175 14.20 3.65 13.67
C ARG A 175 12.73 4.03 13.55
N ILE A 176 12.39 4.93 12.63
CA ILE A 176 11.01 5.38 12.44
C ILE A 176 10.17 4.24 11.87
N GLU A 177 10.68 3.52 10.86
CA GLU A 177 10.00 2.35 10.29
C GLU A 177 9.72 1.27 11.33
N TRP A 178 10.66 1.05 12.27
CA TRP A 178 10.45 0.11 13.36
C TRP A 178 9.33 0.53 14.33
N ASP A 179 9.15 1.83 14.55
CA ASP A 179 8.18 2.40 15.49
C ASP A 179 6.84 2.78 14.84
N LEU A 180 6.72 2.62 13.51
CA LEU A 180 5.48 2.80 12.77
C LEU A 180 4.62 1.53 12.87
N PRO A 181 3.28 1.66 12.98
CA PRO A 181 2.39 0.53 12.92
C PRO A 181 2.42 -0.09 11.52
N SER A 182 2.15 -1.39 11.43
CA SER A 182 1.98 -2.04 10.13
C SER A 182 0.71 -1.53 9.43
N PHE A 183 0.89 -0.96 8.24
CA PHE A 183 -0.20 -0.57 7.34
C PHE A 183 -0.76 -1.73 6.51
N ASP A 184 -0.25 -2.95 6.74
CA ASP A 184 -0.70 -4.15 6.05
C ASP A 184 -1.89 -4.79 6.78
N ILE A 185 -2.86 -5.25 6.01
CA ILE A 185 -3.92 -6.15 6.45
C ILE A 185 -3.37 -7.58 6.44
N GLN A 186 -3.49 -8.25 7.58
CA GLN A 186 -2.97 -9.61 7.77
C GLN A 186 -3.60 -10.59 6.77
N ASP A 187 -2.78 -11.47 6.18
CA ASP A 187 -3.26 -12.46 5.21
C ASP A 187 -3.82 -13.70 5.90
N PRO A 188 -5.12 -14.00 5.78
CA PRO A 188 -5.72 -15.18 6.42
C PRO A 188 -5.66 -16.43 5.53
N PHE A 189 -5.13 -16.34 4.30
CA PHE A 189 -5.17 -17.45 3.35
C PHE A 189 -4.47 -18.71 3.90
N GLY A 190 -5.16 -19.85 3.86
CA GLY A 190 -4.69 -21.12 4.43
C GLY A 190 -4.68 -21.20 5.97
N GLY A 191 -5.13 -20.13 6.63
CA GLY A 191 -5.24 -20.06 8.09
C GLY A 191 -6.52 -20.70 8.66
N ASP A 192 -6.63 -20.66 9.98
CA ASP A 192 -7.80 -21.14 10.72
C ASP A 192 -8.92 -20.09 10.81
N ASP A 193 -10.08 -20.51 11.33
CA ASP A 193 -11.25 -19.65 11.54
C ASP A 193 -10.93 -18.39 12.37
N ALA A 194 -10.02 -18.47 13.34
CA ALA A 194 -9.67 -17.35 14.20
C ALA A 194 -8.85 -16.30 13.44
N GLN A 195 -7.97 -16.73 12.53
CA GLN A 195 -7.22 -15.83 11.65
C GLN A 195 -8.14 -15.07 10.69
N TYR A 196 -9.09 -15.75 10.04
CA TYR A 196 -10.07 -15.08 9.18
C TYR A 196 -10.95 -14.09 9.96
N GLU A 197 -11.36 -14.46 11.17
CA GLU A 197 -12.14 -13.61 12.05
C GLU A 197 -11.36 -12.37 12.51
N ALA A 198 -10.07 -12.52 12.82
CA ALA A 198 -9.19 -11.40 13.16
C ALA A 198 -8.99 -10.44 11.97
N THR A 199 -8.70 -10.98 10.78
CA THR A 199 -8.59 -10.16 9.55
C THR A 199 -9.90 -9.45 9.23
N TYR A 200 -11.05 -10.11 9.41
CA TYR A 200 -12.35 -9.45 9.24
C TYR A 200 -12.50 -8.24 10.17
N LYS A 201 -12.21 -8.38 11.46
CA LYS A 201 -12.35 -7.29 12.43
C LYS A 201 -11.43 -6.12 12.08
N GLU A 202 -10.19 -6.43 11.74
CA GLU A 202 -9.21 -5.45 11.29
C GLU A 202 -9.70 -4.66 10.06
N MET A 203 -10.22 -5.35 9.05
CA MET A 203 -10.79 -4.68 7.85
C MET A 203 -12.07 -3.93 8.17
N GLU A 204 -12.95 -4.46 9.02
CA GLU A 204 -14.20 -3.81 9.41
C GLU A 204 -13.95 -2.48 10.12
N GLU A 205 -12.99 -2.43 11.03
CA GLU A 205 -12.58 -1.20 11.70
C GLU A 205 -12.05 -0.16 10.70
N ALA A 206 -11.17 -0.58 9.79
CA ALA A 206 -10.61 0.30 8.77
C ALA A 206 -11.68 0.79 7.78
N ILE A 207 -12.58 -0.07 7.31
CA ILE A 207 -13.66 0.29 6.39
C ILE A 207 -14.69 1.20 7.06
N THR A 208 -14.96 1.01 8.36
CA THR A 208 -15.83 1.92 9.11
C THR A 208 -15.24 3.33 9.15
N LYS A 209 -13.92 3.46 9.38
CA LYS A 209 -13.22 4.75 9.29
C LYS A 209 -13.22 5.31 7.87
N LEU A 210 -13.02 4.47 6.85
CA LEU A 210 -13.08 4.87 5.44
C LEU A 210 -14.43 5.49 5.10
N LEU A 211 -15.53 4.82 5.43
CA LEU A 211 -16.88 5.31 5.17
C LEU A 211 -17.12 6.65 5.86
N ALA A 212 -16.75 6.79 7.13
CA ALA A 212 -16.87 8.04 7.87
C ALA A 212 -16.03 9.18 7.24
N LYS A 213 -14.87 8.87 6.66
CA LYS A 213 -14.01 9.82 5.95
C LYS A 213 -14.62 10.25 4.61
N LEU A 214 -15.15 9.29 3.82
CA LEU A 214 -15.84 9.57 2.57
C LEU A 214 -17.11 10.41 2.77
N GLU A 215 -17.88 10.17 3.83
CA GLU A 215 -19.09 10.95 4.17
C GLU A 215 -18.80 12.42 4.47
N LYS A 216 -17.61 12.73 5.00
CA LYS A 216 -17.17 14.11 5.26
C LYS A 216 -16.67 14.84 4.00
N GLY A 217 -16.47 14.12 2.89
CA GLY A 217 -15.78 14.65 1.71
C GLY A 217 -14.29 14.91 1.95
N GLU A 218 -13.69 14.25 2.94
CA GLU A 218 -12.26 14.32 3.23
C GLU A 218 -11.54 13.23 2.41
N GLY A 219 -11.53 13.39 1.09
CA GLY A 219 -10.88 12.48 0.13
C GLY A 219 -9.81 13.19 -0.68
#